data_AF-A0A2E9WJR0-F1
#
_entry.id   AF-A0A2E9WJR0-F1
#
_cell.length_a   1.000
_cell.length_b   1.000
_cell.length_c   1.000
_cell.angle_alpha   90.00
_cell.angle_beta   90.00
_cell.angle_gamma   90.00
#
_symmetry.space_group_name_H-M   'P 1'
#
loop_
_entity.id
_entity.type
_entity.pdbx_description
1 polymer ?
#
loop_
_entity_poly.entity_id
_entity_poly.type
_entity_poly.pdbx_seq_one_letter_code
_entity_poly.pdbx_strand_id
1 'polypeptide(L)'
;MIRIKKLIKLTVLTIFISSVLFAQENKLEDDRPLVSIHAEDTHLPSILAILAEESGYNIVTGPNVQSKNKLTIHLDEVPIDQAINLVIRAAGLSYEIVGNSILVANQSKINEDVGVSPAVIPLQYANAEEVAILLKDITEKISIDATGNKLLVTASPKKIAEVQAIVKEIDVPSIQIMLEARLIEVALNETEELGIDWERLASTTLILAETGEPQNITESLVTGSYLPGYVPEVVAGADGSDAFVFEQITGTATGAIPDQMAFTRSGGVNSFGRQLTAFDVTLDMLLKDNKANILTNSQIVTVNGHEAEIQMVDVIPYLASNGGFGNSNFQVLKETVGIKLKILPYVNTDGYITTQITPEVSSIQSWTAQGYPWTKKRESTTTVRVKDGQTIVIAGLITTESINTDTKVPVLWRIPWVGKKWFTHTEMQDKKTDLIIQVTPSIVKDNYSGIDKQDYHKNAEEKAFEEEN
;
A
#
# COMPACT_ATOMS: atom_id res chain seq x y z
N MET A 1 -1.87 -1.23 -70.20
CA MET A 1 -3.21 -1.84 -70.13
C MET A 1 -3.25 -3.37 -69.97
N ILE A 2 -2.22 -4.14 -70.35
CA ILE A 2 -2.26 -5.63 -70.33
C ILE A 2 -2.05 -6.23 -68.92
N ARG A 3 -1.25 -5.61 -68.05
CA ARG A 3 -1.01 -6.14 -66.67
C ARG A 3 -2.21 -6.00 -65.72
N ILE A 4 -3.03 -4.96 -65.87
CA ILE A 4 -4.23 -4.74 -65.04
C ILE A 4 -5.32 -5.77 -65.34
N LYS A 5 -5.52 -6.14 -66.61
CA LYS A 5 -6.48 -7.21 -66.99
C LYS A 5 -6.08 -8.58 -66.43
N LYS A 6 -4.79 -8.84 -66.26
CA LYS A 6 -4.29 -10.10 -65.69
C LYS A 6 -4.49 -10.15 -64.17
N LEU A 7 -4.32 -9.01 -63.48
CA LEU A 7 -4.58 -8.91 -62.04
C LEU A 7 -6.08 -9.07 -61.74
N ILE A 8 -6.96 -8.41 -62.51
CA ILE A 8 -8.42 -8.52 -62.37
C ILE A 8 -8.91 -9.94 -62.65
N LYS A 9 -8.35 -10.63 -63.67
CA LYS A 9 -8.66 -12.05 -63.90
C LYS A 9 -8.19 -12.95 -62.75
N LEU A 10 -7.06 -12.64 -62.12
CA LEU A 10 -6.55 -13.42 -61.00
C LEU A 10 -7.39 -13.21 -59.73
N THR A 11 -7.79 -11.97 -59.42
CA THR A 11 -8.67 -11.69 -58.27
C THR A 11 -10.06 -12.25 -58.45
N VAL A 12 -10.64 -12.17 -59.67
CA VAL A 12 -11.93 -12.80 -59.97
C VAL A 12 -11.83 -14.33 -59.87
N LEU A 13 -10.72 -14.93 -60.31
CA LEU A 13 -10.52 -16.38 -60.18
C LEU A 13 -10.34 -16.81 -58.71
N THR A 14 -9.63 -16.04 -57.87
CA THR A 14 -9.53 -16.33 -56.43
C THR A 14 -10.83 -16.08 -55.69
N ILE A 15 -11.66 -15.12 -56.09
CA ILE A 15 -13.01 -14.92 -55.53
C ILE A 15 -13.92 -16.07 -55.97
N PHE A 16 -13.79 -16.57 -57.20
CA PHE A 16 -14.53 -17.73 -57.67
C PHE A 16 -14.11 -19.02 -56.95
N ILE A 17 -12.80 -19.23 -56.74
CA ILE A 17 -12.27 -20.37 -55.98
C ILE A 17 -12.64 -20.25 -54.49
N SER A 18 -12.61 -19.05 -53.92
CA SER A 18 -13.10 -18.77 -52.56
C SER A 18 -14.60 -19.01 -52.42
N SER A 19 -15.41 -18.70 -53.44
CA SER A 19 -16.86 -18.98 -53.43
C SER A 19 -17.16 -20.46 -53.61
N VAL A 20 -16.30 -21.21 -54.30
CA VAL A 20 -16.44 -22.68 -54.42
C VAL A 20 -15.98 -23.39 -53.14
N LEU A 21 -14.98 -22.84 -52.43
CA LEU A 21 -14.58 -23.33 -51.11
C LEU A 21 -15.56 -22.96 -49.98
N PHE A 22 -16.31 -21.86 -50.10
CA PHE A 22 -17.40 -21.51 -49.18
C PHE A 22 -18.76 -22.13 -49.55
N ALA A 23 -18.93 -22.68 -50.75
CA ALA A 23 -20.13 -23.42 -51.14
C ALA A 23 -20.09 -24.91 -50.74
N GLN A 24 -19.03 -25.35 -50.08
CA GLN A 24 -18.94 -26.66 -49.45
C GLN A 24 -19.30 -26.55 -47.96
N GLU A 25 -20.42 -25.90 -47.67
CA GLU A 25 -21.10 -25.97 -46.39
C GLU A 25 -21.96 -27.24 -46.41
N ASN A 26 -21.42 -28.28 -45.75
CA ASN A 26 -22.12 -29.46 -45.22
C ASN A 26 -23.51 -29.79 -45.82
N LYS A 27 -23.52 -30.36 -47.02
CA LYS A 27 -24.42 -31.50 -47.24
C LYS A 27 -23.79 -32.70 -46.53
N LEU A 28 -24.01 -32.78 -45.22
CA LEU A 28 -24.11 -34.08 -44.58
C LEU A 28 -25.30 -34.74 -45.28
N GLU A 29 -24.98 -35.52 -46.29
CA GLU A 29 -25.91 -36.47 -46.87
C GLU A 29 -26.42 -37.30 -45.69
N ASP A 30 -27.69 -37.10 -45.37
CA ASP A 30 -28.35 -37.74 -44.26
C ASP A 30 -28.55 -39.20 -44.68
N ASP A 31 -27.49 -40.01 -44.60
CA ASP A 31 -27.54 -41.48 -44.73
C ASP A 31 -28.18 -42.07 -43.46
N ARG A 32 -29.25 -41.42 -43.00
CA ARG A 32 -30.10 -41.87 -41.91
C ARG A 32 -31.28 -42.56 -42.57
N PRO A 33 -31.61 -43.78 -42.14
CA PRO A 33 -32.74 -44.49 -42.70
C PRO A 33 -34.01 -43.66 -42.50
N LEU A 34 -34.66 -43.35 -43.62
CA LEU A 34 -35.97 -42.71 -43.65
C LEU A 34 -37.00 -43.79 -43.30
N VAL A 35 -37.84 -43.49 -42.32
CA VAL A 35 -38.88 -44.42 -41.88
C VAL A 35 -40.25 -43.84 -42.15
N SER A 36 -41.13 -44.68 -42.68
CA SER A 36 -42.54 -44.35 -42.86
C SER A 36 -43.37 -45.35 -42.06
N ILE A 37 -44.14 -44.87 -41.10
CA ILE A 37 -44.95 -45.71 -40.21
C ILE A 37 -46.34 -45.12 -40.06
N HIS A 38 -47.34 -45.99 -40.24
CA HIS A 38 -48.73 -45.70 -39.98
C HIS A 38 -49.25 -46.72 -38.98
N ALA A 39 -49.55 -46.25 -37.78
CA ALA A 39 -50.08 -47.09 -36.72
C ALA A 39 -51.22 -46.34 -36.04
N GLU A 40 -52.40 -46.95 -36.00
CA GLU A 40 -53.55 -46.44 -35.26
C GLU A 40 -53.78 -47.31 -34.02
N ASP A 41 -54.07 -46.69 -32.88
CA ASP A 41 -54.50 -47.39 -31.67
C ASP A 41 -53.54 -48.51 -31.20
N THR A 42 -52.23 -48.30 -31.35
CA THR A 42 -51.17 -49.31 -31.14
C THR A 42 -50.36 -49.06 -29.86
N HIS A 43 -49.79 -50.12 -29.28
CA HIS A 43 -48.93 -50.01 -28.10
C HIS A 43 -47.50 -49.56 -28.46
N LEU A 44 -46.90 -48.74 -27.59
CA LEU A 44 -45.54 -48.21 -27.78
C LEU A 44 -44.46 -49.28 -28.06
N PRO A 45 -44.41 -50.45 -27.37
CA PRO A 45 -43.39 -51.46 -27.67
C PRO A 45 -43.48 -52.01 -29.10
N SER A 46 -44.69 -52.10 -29.67
CA SER A 46 -44.89 -52.56 -31.05
C SER A 46 -44.38 -51.53 -32.06
N ILE A 47 -44.63 -50.24 -31.81
CA ILE A 47 -44.11 -49.14 -32.62
C ILE A 47 -42.58 -49.11 -32.55
N LEU A 48 -42.00 -49.24 -31.36
CA LEU A 48 -40.55 -49.26 -31.18
C LEU A 48 -39.91 -50.48 -31.84
N ALA A 49 -40.57 -51.65 -31.85
CA ALA A 49 -40.08 -52.83 -32.56
C ALA A 49 -40.03 -52.61 -34.08
N ILE A 50 -41.08 -52.03 -34.66
CA ILE A 50 -41.12 -51.68 -36.10
C ILE A 50 -40.02 -50.66 -36.43
N LEU A 51 -39.85 -49.63 -35.59
CA LEU A 51 -38.79 -48.64 -35.78
C LEU A 51 -37.38 -49.25 -35.64
N ALA A 52 -37.18 -50.23 -34.76
CA ALA A 52 -35.90 -50.93 -34.63
C ALA A 52 -35.60 -51.79 -35.87
N GLU A 53 -36.61 -52.46 -36.42
CA GLU A 53 -36.48 -53.32 -37.61
C GLU A 53 -36.19 -52.52 -38.88
N GLU A 54 -36.89 -51.40 -39.09
CA GLU A 54 -36.70 -50.51 -40.25
C GLU A 54 -35.37 -49.74 -40.22
N SER A 55 -34.84 -49.46 -39.03
CA SER A 55 -33.64 -48.61 -38.88
C SER A 55 -32.35 -49.34 -38.56
N GLY A 56 -32.40 -50.61 -38.17
CA GLY A 56 -31.22 -51.39 -37.77
C GLY A 56 -30.62 -51.02 -36.40
N TYR A 57 -31.27 -50.13 -35.63
CA TYR A 57 -30.85 -49.78 -34.26
C TYR A 57 -31.40 -50.78 -33.24
N ASN A 58 -30.60 -51.11 -32.23
CA ASN A 58 -31.04 -51.95 -31.11
C ASN A 58 -31.83 -51.11 -30.09
N ILE A 59 -33.15 -51.23 -30.02
CA ILE A 59 -33.96 -50.46 -29.06
C ILE A 59 -34.17 -51.29 -27.78
N VAL A 60 -33.73 -50.76 -26.63
CA VAL A 60 -33.89 -51.36 -25.31
C VAL A 60 -34.90 -50.54 -24.52
N THR A 61 -36.02 -51.17 -24.15
CA THR A 61 -37.08 -50.50 -23.37
C THR A 61 -36.97 -50.84 -21.89
N GLY A 62 -37.00 -49.84 -21.01
CA GLY A 62 -37.09 -50.06 -19.57
C GLY A 62 -38.42 -50.70 -19.14
N PRO A 63 -38.48 -51.29 -17.92
CA PRO A 63 -39.67 -52.02 -17.44
C PRO A 63 -40.94 -51.15 -17.34
N ASN A 64 -40.78 -49.82 -17.24
CA ASN A 64 -41.90 -48.87 -17.13
C ASN A 64 -42.43 -48.34 -18.48
N VAL A 65 -41.90 -48.83 -19.61
CA VAL A 65 -42.30 -48.41 -20.97
C VAL A 65 -43.58 -49.13 -21.45
N GLN A 66 -44.09 -50.10 -20.68
CA GLN A 66 -45.34 -50.81 -20.94
C GLN A 66 -46.59 -49.96 -20.59
N SER A 67 -46.64 -48.72 -21.05
CA SER A 67 -47.81 -47.86 -20.85
C SER A 67 -49.05 -48.53 -21.46
N LYS A 68 -50.16 -48.58 -20.71
CA LYS A 68 -51.48 -49.03 -21.21
C LYS A 68 -52.09 -48.10 -22.26
N ASN A 69 -51.38 -47.02 -22.59
CA ASN A 69 -51.85 -45.97 -23.47
C ASN A 69 -51.57 -46.38 -24.92
N LYS A 70 -52.62 -46.34 -25.72
CA LYS A 70 -52.54 -46.55 -27.15
C LYS A 70 -52.14 -45.25 -27.83
N LEU A 71 -51.30 -45.36 -28.86
CA LEU A 71 -50.76 -44.24 -29.60
C LEU A 71 -51.11 -44.38 -31.07
N THR A 72 -51.46 -43.26 -31.69
CA THR A 72 -51.71 -43.16 -33.14
C THR A 72 -50.63 -42.26 -33.74
N ILE A 73 -49.94 -42.77 -34.76
CA ILE A 73 -48.78 -42.14 -35.39
C ILE A 73 -48.91 -42.27 -36.91
N HIS A 74 -48.68 -41.17 -37.61
CA HIS A 74 -48.46 -41.14 -39.04
C HIS A 74 -47.15 -40.39 -39.31
N LEU A 75 -46.14 -41.10 -39.80
CA LEU A 75 -44.86 -40.54 -40.23
C LEU A 75 -44.63 -40.93 -41.68
N ASP A 76 -44.31 -39.96 -42.52
CA ASP A 76 -44.02 -40.11 -43.94
C ASP A 76 -42.60 -39.60 -44.21
N GLU A 77 -41.70 -40.49 -44.65
CA GLU A 77 -40.32 -40.16 -45.01
C GLU A 77 -39.58 -39.34 -43.93
N VAL A 78 -39.73 -39.74 -42.67
CA VAL A 78 -39.13 -39.03 -41.52
C VAL A 78 -37.78 -39.65 -41.16
N PRO A 79 -36.72 -38.85 -40.92
CA PRO A 79 -35.46 -39.37 -40.39
C PRO A 79 -35.65 -40.12 -39.07
N ILE A 80 -34.98 -41.27 -38.90
CA ILE A 80 -35.20 -42.16 -37.76
C ILE A 80 -35.05 -41.49 -36.39
N ASP A 81 -34.07 -40.62 -36.21
CA ASP A 81 -33.83 -39.88 -34.96
C ASP A 81 -35.00 -38.94 -34.63
N GLN A 82 -35.58 -38.32 -35.65
CA GLN A 82 -36.78 -37.49 -35.52
C GLN A 82 -38.01 -38.35 -35.23
N ALA A 83 -38.18 -39.47 -35.95
CA ALA A 83 -39.28 -40.41 -35.74
C ALA A 83 -39.29 -40.93 -34.29
N ILE A 84 -38.14 -41.42 -33.80
CA ILE A 84 -37.97 -41.92 -32.44
C ILE A 84 -38.24 -40.82 -31.41
N ASN A 85 -37.70 -39.61 -31.61
CA ASN A 85 -37.94 -38.48 -30.71
C ASN A 85 -39.42 -38.10 -30.61
N LEU A 86 -40.14 -38.06 -31.74
CA LEU A 86 -41.57 -37.74 -31.77
C LEU A 86 -42.40 -38.79 -31.04
N VAL A 87 -42.13 -40.08 -31.28
CA VAL A 87 -42.85 -41.20 -30.65
C VAL A 87 -42.60 -41.26 -29.15
N ILE A 88 -41.33 -41.14 -28.73
CA ILE A 88 -40.94 -41.22 -27.32
C ILE A 88 -41.45 -40.01 -26.54
N ARG A 89 -41.43 -38.82 -27.14
CA ARG A 89 -42.01 -37.60 -26.56
C ARG A 89 -43.53 -37.69 -26.43
N ALA A 90 -44.22 -38.24 -27.42
CA ALA A 90 -45.66 -38.46 -27.35
C ALA A 90 -46.05 -39.43 -26.21
N ALA A 91 -45.16 -40.37 -25.88
CA ALA A 91 -45.31 -41.28 -24.75
C ALA A 91 -44.88 -40.69 -23.38
N GLY A 92 -44.33 -39.46 -23.34
CA GLY A 92 -43.82 -38.83 -22.12
C GLY A 92 -42.54 -39.47 -21.57
N LEU A 93 -41.79 -40.17 -22.42
CA LEU A 93 -40.55 -40.85 -22.07
C LEU A 93 -39.35 -40.04 -22.60
N SER A 94 -38.15 -40.46 -22.23
CA SER A 94 -36.88 -39.97 -22.76
C SER A 94 -36.12 -41.12 -23.39
N TYR A 95 -35.14 -40.79 -24.23
CA TYR A 95 -34.21 -41.78 -24.76
C TYR A 95 -32.76 -41.31 -24.66
N GLU A 96 -31.84 -42.27 -24.63
CA GLU A 96 -30.40 -42.05 -24.70
C GLU A 96 -29.80 -43.00 -25.74
N ILE A 97 -28.97 -42.45 -26.63
CA ILE A 97 -28.27 -43.23 -27.65
C ILE A 97 -26.93 -43.67 -27.04
N VAL A 98 -26.72 -44.98 -26.99
CA VAL A 98 -25.48 -45.62 -26.52
C VAL A 98 -24.93 -46.49 -27.66
N GLY A 99 -24.08 -45.89 -28.49
CA GLY A 99 -23.52 -46.56 -29.67
C GLY A 99 -24.60 -46.90 -30.71
N ASN A 100 -24.75 -48.18 -31.05
CA ASN A 100 -25.80 -48.70 -31.95
C ASN A 100 -27.11 -49.04 -31.23
N SER A 101 -27.23 -48.70 -29.94
CA SER A 101 -28.41 -49.04 -29.13
C SER A 101 -29.09 -47.78 -28.62
N ILE A 102 -30.42 -47.81 -28.55
CA ILE A 102 -31.24 -46.71 -28.05
C ILE A 102 -31.96 -47.20 -26.79
N LEU A 103 -31.62 -46.61 -25.65
CA LEU A 103 -32.27 -46.90 -24.37
C LEU A 103 -33.46 -45.96 -24.19
N VAL A 104 -34.66 -46.52 -24.01
CA VAL A 104 -35.90 -45.78 -23.79
C VAL A 104 -36.36 -45.98 -22.35
N ALA A 105 -36.51 -44.90 -21.59
CA ALA A 105 -36.94 -44.95 -20.20
C ALA A 105 -37.57 -43.62 -19.74
N ASN A 106 -38.09 -43.55 -18.52
CA ASN A 106 -38.57 -42.29 -17.93
C ASN A 106 -37.43 -41.28 -17.78
N GLN A 107 -37.71 -39.99 -17.95
CA GLN A 107 -36.73 -38.90 -17.81
C GLN A 107 -35.91 -38.99 -16.52
N SER A 108 -36.57 -39.31 -15.40
CA SER A 108 -35.91 -39.43 -14.09
C SER A 108 -34.92 -40.59 -13.99
N LYS A 109 -35.07 -41.62 -14.83
CA LYS A 109 -34.19 -42.81 -14.87
C LYS A 109 -33.08 -42.70 -15.91
N ILE A 110 -33.25 -41.88 -16.95
CA ILE A 110 -32.17 -41.52 -17.89
C ILE A 110 -31.24 -40.48 -17.28
N ASN A 111 -31.77 -39.55 -16.49
CA ASN A 111 -30.96 -38.55 -15.79
C ASN A 111 -30.22 -39.11 -14.56
N GLU A 112 -30.51 -40.35 -14.15
CA GLU A 112 -29.84 -41.02 -13.04
C GLU A 112 -28.54 -41.62 -13.57
N ASP A 113 -27.38 -41.14 -13.10
CA ASP A 113 -26.07 -41.60 -13.55
C ASP A 113 -25.94 -43.13 -13.35
N VAL A 114 -26.05 -43.89 -14.44
CA VAL A 114 -25.87 -45.35 -14.42
C VAL A 114 -24.38 -45.67 -14.50
N GLY A 115 -23.90 -46.54 -13.61
CA GLY A 115 -22.49 -46.95 -13.60
C GLY A 115 -21.55 -45.90 -13.03
N VAL A 116 -21.89 -45.32 -11.87
CA VAL A 116 -20.96 -44.44 -11.14
C VAL A 116 -19.70 -45.20 -10.77
N SER A 117 -18.55 -44.67 -11.18
CA SER A 117 -17.25 -45.18 -10.82
C SER A 117 -16.49 -44.12 -10.02
N PRO A 118 -15.75 -44.50 -8.97
CA PRO A 118 -14.84 -43.57 -8.33
C PRO A 118 -13.62 -43.34 -9.23
N ALA A 119 -13.27 -42.07 -9.47
CA ALA A 119 -12.04 -41.68 -10.13
C ALA A 119 -11.23 -40.77 -9.21
N VAL A 120 -9.92 -41.01 -9.14
CA VAL A 120 -8.97 -40.18 -8.39
C VAL A 120 -8.24 -39.30 -9.39
N ILE A 121 -8.34 -37.98 -9.21
CA ILE A 121 -7.69 -36.97 -10.03
C ILE A 121 -6.65 -36.24 -9.16
N PRO A 122 -5.35 -36.42 -9.40
CA PRO A 122 -4.32 -35.67 -8.70
C PRO A 122 -4.18 -34.25 -9.25
N LEU A 123 -3.93 -33.27 -8.38
CA LEU A 123 -3.66 -31.88 -8.74
C LEU A 123 -2.20 -31.52 -8.46
N GLN A 124 -1.56 -30.75 -9.34
CA GLN A 124 -0.14 -30.38 -9.23
C GLN A 124 0.09 -28.98 -8.67
N TYR A 125 -0.71 -28.00 -9.09
CA TYR A 125 -0.53 -26.58 -8.77
C TYR A 125 -1.75 -26.01 -8.02
N ALA A 126 -2.96 -26.41 -8.42
CA ALA A 126 -4.19 -25.93 -7.79
C ALA A 126 -4.50 -26.66 -6.47
N ASN A 127 -5.14 -25.95 -5.54
CA ASN A 127 -5.61 -26.53 -4.28
C ASN A 127 -6.90 -27.34 -4.50
N ALA A 128 -6.93 -28.59 -4.04
CA ALA A 128 -8.09 -29.47 -4.15
C ALA A 128 -9.36 -28.91 -3.50
N GLU A 129 -9.26 -28.14 -2.42
CA GLU A 129 -10.42 -27.52 -1.77
C GLU A 129 -11.07 -26.46 -2.67
N GLU A 130 -10.27 -25.59 -3.27
CA GLU A 130 -10.76 -24.53 -4.17
C GLU A 130 -11.38 -25.13 -5.44
N VAL A 131 -10.71 -26.12 -6.04
CA VAL A 131 -11.21 -26.80 -7.25
C VAL A 131 -12.48 -27.59 -6.96
N ALA A 132 -12.60 -28.23 -5.79
CA ALA A 132 -13.82 -28.95 -5.41
C ALA A 132 -15.03 -28.01 -5.26
N ILE A 133 -14.83 -26.78 -4.77
CA ILE A 133 -15.90 -25.78 -4.69
C ILE A 133 -16.40 -25.40 -6.10
N LEU A 134 -15.48 -25.21 -7.05
CA LEU A 134 -15.81 -24.88 -8.45
C LEU A 134 -16.55 -26.03 -9.17
N LEU A 135 -16.22 -27.28 -8.86
CA LEU A 135 -16.80 -28.47 -9.50
C LEU A 135 -18.12 -28.94 -8.87
N LYS A 136 -18.55 -28.32 -7.76
CA LYS A 136 -19.75 -28.72 -7.00
C LYS A 136 -21.03 -28.68 -7.83
N ASP A 137 -21.11 -27.77 -8.80
CA ASP A 137 -22.28 -27.63 -9.67
C ASP A 137 -22.34 -28.72 -10.76
N ILE A 138 -21.23 -29.40 -11.05
CA ILE A 138 -21.14 -30.46 -12.07
C ILE A 138 -21.38 -31.83 -11.46
N THR A 139 -20.91 -32.06 -10.24
CA THR A 139 -21.04 -33.36 -9.54
C THR A 139 -21.21 -33.17 -8.04
N GLU A 140 -22.27 -33.74 -7.48
CA GLU A 140 -22.59 -33.65 -6.05
C GLU A 140 -21.69 -34.56 -5.16
N LYS A 141 -21.03 -35.56 -5.75
CA LYS A 141 -20.19 -36.55 -5.04
C LYS A 141 -18.70 -36.33 -5.30
N ILE A 142 -18.17 -35.24 -4.74
CA ILE A 142 -16.73 -34.94 -4.72
C ILE A 142 -16.25 -35.02 -3.28
N SER A 143 -15.20 -35.79 -3.02
CA SER A 143 -14.49 -35.79 -1.74
C SER A 143 -13.02 -35.46 -1.96
N ILE A 144 -12.45 -34.70 -1.03
CA ILE A 144 -11.09 -34.18 -1.10
C ILE A 144 -10.18 -35.03 -0.23
N ASP A 145 -9.02 -35.42 -0.76
CA ASP A 145 -7.90 -35.91 0.03
C ASP A 145 -6.93 -34.73 0.26
N ALA A 146 -7.07 -34.07 1.41
CA ALA A 146 -6.29 -32.89 1.77
C ALA A 146 -4.79 -33.20 1.98
N THR A 147 -4.44 -34.45 2.32
CA THR A 147 -3.03 -34.83 2.52
C THR A 147 -2.32 -35.04 1.18
N GLY A 148 -3.04 -35.61 0.21
CA GLY A 148 -2.48 -35.93 -1.10
C GLY A 148 -2.69 -34.87 -2.19
N ASN A 149 -3.43 -33.80 -1.91
CA ASN A 149 -3.96 -32.84 -2.91
C ASN A 149 -4.64 -33.54 -4.09
N LYS A 150 -5.59 -34.45 -3.78
CA LYS A 150 -6.32 -35.23 -4.79
C LYS A 150 -7.81 -35.04 -4.65
N LEU A 151 -8.49 -35.09 -5.79
CA LEU A 151 -9.95 -35.10 -5.87
C LEU A 151 -10.42 -36.54 -6.12
N LEU A 152 -11.29 -37.04 -5.26
CA LEU A 152 -12.04 -38.27 -5.51
C LEU A 152 -13.44 -37.90 -5.99
N VAL A 153 -13.69 -38.13 -7.27
CA VAL A 153 -14.94 -37.82 -7.95
C VAL A 153 -15.69 -39.12 -8.20
N THR A 154 -16.92 -39.22 -7.71
CA THR A 154 -17.79 -40.37 -7.97
C THR A 154 -18.93 -39.95 -8.89
N ALA A 155 -18.78 -40.21 -10.19
CA ALA A 155 -19.75 -39.83 -11.20
C ALA A 155 -19.81 -40.84 -12.35
N SER A 156 -20.69 -40.62 -13.33
CA SER A 156 -20.70 -41.38 -14.58
C SER A 156 -19.41 -41.13 -15.38
N PRO A 157 -18.94 -42.08 -16.22
CA PRO A 157 -17.72 -41.93 -17.01
C PRO A 157 -17.69 -40.65 -17.88
N LYS A 158 -18.85 -40.21 -18.38
CA LYS A 158 -18.99 -38.97 -19.15
C LYS A 158 -18.68 -37.73 -18.32
N LYS A 159 -19.24 -37.63 -17.11
CA LYS A 159 -18.98 -36.53 -16.17
C LYS A 159 -17.54 -36.53 -15.67
N ILE A 160 -16.96 -37.73 -15.43
CA ILE A 160 -15.55 -37.84 -15.05
C ILE A 160 -14.65 -37.27 -16.15
N ALA A 161 -14.91 -37.60 -17.42
CA ALA A 161 -14.14 -37.06 -18.54
C ALA A 161 -14.28 -35.54 -18.67
N GLU A 162 -15.47 -35.00 -18.44
CA GLU A 162 -15.72 -33.54 -18.41
C GLU A 162 -14.96 -32.86 -17.27
N VAL A 163 -15.05 -33.38 -16.04
CA VAL A 163 -14.31 -32.87 -14.88
C VAL A 163 -12.81 -32.92 -15.14
N GLN A 164 -12.30 -34.01 -15.72
CA GLN A 164 -10.88 -34.18 -15.99
C GLN A 164 -10.37 -33.19 -17.06
N ALA A 165 -11.21 -32.84 -18.05
CA ALA A 165 -10.89 -31.81 -19.03
C ALA A 165 -10.81 -30.42 -18.37
N ILE A 166 -11.76 -30.08 -17.50
CA ILE A 166 -11.79 -28.80 -16.77
C ILE A 166 -10.59 -28.69 -15.82
N VAL A 167 -10.30 -29.75 -15.06
CA VAL A 167 -9.16 -29.78 -14.14
C VAL A 167 -7.85 -29.55 -14.88
N LYS A 168 -7.69 -30.12 -16.09
CA LYS A 168 -6.48 -29.92 -16.90
C LYS A 168 -6.27 -28.47 -17.35
N GLU A 169 -7.34 -27.70 -17.53
CA GLU A 169 -7.28 -26.28 -17.89
C GLU A 169 -7.02 -25.37 -16.67
N ILE A 170 -7.54 -25.76 -15.50
CA ILE A 170 -7.38 -25.00 -14.25
C ILE A 170 -6.03 -25.26 -13.57
N ASP A 171 -5.50 -26.49 -13.65
CA ASP A 171 -4.27 -26.91 -12.98
C ASP A 171 -3.01 -26.44 -13.73
N VAL A 172 -2.86 -25.13 -13.84
CA VAL A 172 -1.70 -24.44 -14.45
C VAL A 172 -0.86 -23.77 -13.36
N PRO A 173 0.45 -23.58 -13.58
CA PRO A 173 1.31 -22.91 -12.61
C PRO A 173 0.83 -21.48 -12.35
N SER A 174 0.62 -21.17 -11.07
CA SER A 174 0.18 -19.84 -10.65
C SER A 174 1.29 -18.81 -10.82
N ILE A 175 0.95 -17.66 -11.39
CA ILE A 175 1.87 -16.53 -11.50
C ILE A 175 2.10 -15.90 -10.12
N GLN A 176 3.35 -15.50 -9.87
CA GLN A 176 3.74 -14.77 -8.68
C GLN A 176 3.93 -13.30 -8.98
N ILE A 177 3.56 -12.47 -8.01
CA ILE A 177 3.57 -11.01 -8.11
C ILE A 177 4.39 -10.50 -6.94
N MET A 178 5.47 -9.81 -7.27
CA MET A 178 6.24 -9.02 -6.31
C MET A 178 5.67 -7.62 -6.28
N LEU A 179 5.52 -7.07 -5.09
CA LEU A 179 5.12 -5.69 -4.89
C LEU A 179 6.11 -4.97 -4.02
N GLU A 180 6.57 -3.82 -4.50
CA GLU A 180 7.38 -2.88 -3.74
C GLU A 180 6.54 -1.66 -3.37
N ALA A 181 6.44 -1.38 -2.08
CA ALA A 181 5.78 -0.19 -1.54
C ALA A 181 6.81 0.72 -0.87
N ARG A 182 6.86 1.97 -1.31
CA ARG A 182 7.74 3.00 -0.76
C ARG A 182 6.91 4.08 -0.08
N LEU A 183 7.24 4.34 1.18
CA LEU A 183 6.74 5.50 1.91
C LEU A 183 7.83 6.55 1.99
N ILE A 184 7.52 7.72 1.46
CA ILE A 184 8.43 8.85 1.39
C ILE A 184 7.79 9.98 2.17
N GLU A 185 8.47 10.46 3.21
CA GLU A 185 8.06 11.63 3.98
C GLU A 185 9.01 12.78 3.65
N VAL A 186 8.48 13.82 3.02
CA VAL A 186 9.22 15.04 2.72
C VAL A 186 8.81 16.08 3.75
N ALA A 187 9.73 16.39 4.68
CA ALA A 187 9.55 17.49 5.61
C ALA A 187 10.28 18.72 5.06
N LEU A 188 9.52 19.73 4.69
CA LEU A 188 10.02 21.05 4.32
C LEU A 188 9.85 21.96 5.53
N ASN A 189 10.95 22.50 6.04
CA ASN A 189 10.90 23.46 7.13
C ASN A 189 11.38 24.79 6.61
N GLU A 190 10.45 25.68 6.28
CA GLU A 190 10.73 27.05 5.91
C GLU A 190 10.71 27.90 7.19
N THR A 191 11.77 28.65 7.44
CA THR A 191 11.81 29.63 8.53
C THR A 191 12.20 30.95 7.93
N GLU A 192 11.29 31.91 8.01
CA GLU A 192 11.50 33.29 7.63
C GLU A 192 11.60 34.13 8.91
N GLU A 193 12.77 34.71 9.14
CA GLU A 193 13.00 35.63 10.25
C GLU A 193 13.10 37.05 9.70
N LEU A 194 12.21 37.93 10.15
CA LEU A 194 12.17 39.33 9.75
C LEU A 194 12.29 40.26 10.96
N GLY A 195 13.21 41.22 10.88
CA GLY A 195 13.43 42.23 11.91
C GLY A 195 14.62 41.93 12.81
N ILE A 196 14.84 42.80 13.80
CA ILE A 196 15.98 42.70 14.71
C ILE A 196 15.50 41.96 15.97
N ASP A 197 16.16 40.84 16.29
CA ASP A 197 15.93 40.14 17.55
C ASP A 197 16.56 40.93 18.72
N TRP A 198 15.74 41.77 19.33
CA TRP A 198 16.13 42.57 20.50
C TRP A 198 16.29 41.73 21.76
N GLU A 199 15.75 40.51 21.84
CA GLU A 199 15.92 39.61 22.98
C GLU A 199 17.35 39.05 22.99
N ARG A 200 17.84 38.56 21.85
CA ARG A 200 19.25 38.16 21.69
C ARG A 200 20.20 39.34 21.93
N LEU A 201 19.87 40.55 21.46
CA LEU A 201 20.69 41.76 21.72
C LEU A 201 20.66 42.22 23.18
N ALA A 202 19.48 42.20 23.83
CA ALA A 202 19.30 42.63 25.23
C ALA A 202 19.84 41.62 26.24
N SER A 203 20.07 40.36 25.84
CA SER A 203 20.78 39.37 26.65
C SER A 203 22.24 39.77 26.95
N THR A 204 22.77 40.81 26.28
CA THR A 204 24.04 41.44 26.66
C THR A 204 23.83 42.44 27.80
N THR A 205 24.14 41.98 29.01
CA THR A 205 24.12 42.65 30.32
C THR A 205 24.05 44.19 30.28
N LEU A 206 22.86 44.73 30.58
CA LEU A 206 22.69 46.12 30.97
C LEU A 206 23.28 46.33 32.38
N ILE A 207 24.57 46.66 32.48
CA ILE A 207 25.22 46.98 33.76
C ILE A 207 24.88 48.44 34.10
N LEU A 208 23.94 48.64 35.02
CA LEU A 208 23.53 49.96 35.55
C LEU A 208 24.38 50.45 36.74
N ALA A 209 25.48 49.78 37.06
CA ALA A 209 26.38 50.16 38.14
C ALA A 209 27.79 50.41 37.61
N GLU A 210 28.11 51.68 37.40
CA GLU A 210 29.48 52.15 37.19
C GLU A 210 29.99 52.68 38.54
N THR A 211 30.42 51.76 39.42
CA THR A 211 31.19 52.13 40.61
C THR A 211 32.66 51.96 40.29
N GLY A 212 33.42 53.05 40.31
CA GLY A 212 34.87 53.02 40.07
C GLY A 212 35.60 52.21 41.14
N GLU A 213 36.69 51.56 40.76
CA GLU A 213 37.51 50.78 41.68
C GLU A 213 38.22 51.72 42.67
N PRO A 214 38.10 51.48 43.99
CA PRO A 214 38.78 52.30 44.99
C PRO A 214 40.30 52.22 44.79
N GLN A 215 40.97 53.37 44.82
CA GLN A 215 42.41 53.45 44.58
C GLN A 215 43.17 53.63 45.91
N ASN A 216 44.26 52.87 46.07
CA ASN A 216 45.15 52.97 47.22
C ASN A 216 46.15 54.12 46.98
N ILE A 217 46.16 55.12 47.85
CA ILE A 217 47.05 56.29 47.77
C ILE A 217 48.31 56.07 48.59
N THR A 218 48.14 55.36 49.71
CA THR A 218 49.23 54.75 50.47
C THR A 218 48.79 53.34 50.90
N GLU A 219 49.67 52.57 51.54
CA GLU A 219 49.36 51.21 52.03
C GLU A 219 48.19 51.15 53.03
N SER A 220 47.75 52.29 53.60
CA SER A 220 46.63 52.34 54.57
C SER A 220 45.58 53.40 54.28
N LEU A 221 45.73 54.20 53.21
CA LEU A 221 44.75 55.21 52.81
C LEU A 221 44.19 54.91 51.43
N VAL A 222 42.87 54.75 51.37
CA VAL A 222 42.11 54.44 50.17
C VAL A 222 41.13 55.59 49.93
N THR A 223 41.00 56.05 48.69
CA THR A 223 39.96 56.99 48.29
C THR A 223 38.96 56.34 47.34
N GLY A 224 37.83 57.00 47.12
CA GLY A 224 36.88 56.65 46.06
C GLY A 224 37.45 56.85 44.65
N SER A 225 36.62 56.63 43.64
CA SER A 225 36.97 56.86 42.23
C SER A 225 37.39 58.32 42.01
N TYR A 226 38.54 58.55 41.40
CA TYR A 226 38.93 59.90 40.95
C TYR A 226 38.08 60.37 39.77
N LEU A 227 38.05 61.68 39.55
CA LEU A 227 37.69 62.26 38.26
C LEU A 227 38.97 62.82 37.61
N PRO A 228 39.11 62.83 36.29
CA PRO A 228 40.25 63.46 35.62
C PRO A 228 40.44 64.91 36.08
N GLY A 229 41.64 65.27 36.55
CA GLY A 229 41.95 66.60 37.10
C GLY A 229 41.93 66.69 38.64
N TYR A 230 41.68 65.58 39.33
CA TYR A 230 41.85 65.48 40.78
C TYR A 230 43.27 65.01 41.11
N VAL A 231 43.94 65.70 42.02
CA VAL A 231 45.23 65.28 42.58
C VAL A 231 45.03 65.05 44.08
N PRO A 232 45.28 63.83 44.61
CA PRO A 232 45.22 63.61 46.05
C PRO A 232 46.41 64.25 46.74
N GLU A 233 46.13 64.98 47.81
CA GLU A 233 47.14 65.46 48.75
C GLU A 233 46.95 64.78 50.10
N VAL A 234 47.99 64.12 50.58
CA VAL A 234 47.99 63.49 51.90
C VAL A 234 48.42 64.55 52.91
N VAL A 235 47.48 64.99 53.73
CA VAL A 235 47.74 65.99 54.79
C VAL A 235 47.88 65.25 56.11
N ALA A 236 49.02 65.41 56.77
CA ALA A 236 49.25 64.87 58.10
C ALA A 236 48.37 65.61 59.12
N GLY A 237 47.72 64.87 60.02
CA GLY A 237 46.99 65.46 61.14
C GLY A 237 47.91 66.35 61.97
N ALA A 238 47.36 67.46 62.47
CA ALA A 238 48.12 68.51 63.18
C ALA A 238 48.87 68.02 64.44
N ASP A 239 48.58 66.81 64.91
CA ASP A 239 49.18 66.19 66.11
C ASP A 239 50.06 64.96 65.77
N GLY A 240 50.42 64.76 64.50
CA GLY A 240 51.28 63.66 64.06
C GLY A 240 50.62 62.27 64.05
N SER A 241 49.30 62.20 64.25
CA SER A 241 48.49 60.99 64.08
C SER A 241 47.50 61.13 62.91
N ASP A 242 47.12 59.97 62.34
CA ASP A 242 46.29 59.70 61.16
C ASP A 242 46.32 60.74 60.03
N ALA A 243 46.96 60.37 58.92
CA ALA A 243 46.95 61.16 57.70
C ALA A 243 45.60 61.01 56.98
N PHE A 244 45.06 62.11 56.45
CA PHE A 244 43.82 62.11 55.67
C PHE A 244 44.11 62.55 54.24
N VAL A 245 43.30 62.05 53.29
CA VAL A 245 43.41 62.40 51.88
C VAL A 245 42.46 63.56 51.59
N PHE A 246 42.98 64.67 51.09
CA PHE A 246 42.20 65.76 50.52
C PHE A 246 42.32 65.75 49.00
N GLU A 247 41.22 66.08 48.33
CA GLU A 247 41.12 66.09 46.88
C GLU A 247 41.13 67.53 46.37
N GLN A 248 42.24 67.95 45.74
CA GLN A 248 42.33 69.27 45.15
C GLN A 248 42.05 69.22 43.65
N ILE A 249 41.15 70.07 43.19
CA ILE A 249 40.81 70.21 41.77
C ILE A 249 41.88 71.08 41.13
N THR A 250 42.68 70.50 40.24
CA THR A 250 43.63 71.24 39.41
C THR A 250 43.32 70.94 37.96
N GLY A 251 43.04 71.98 37.16
CA GLY A 251 42.71 71.81 35.75
C GLY A 251 43.82 71.08 35.01
N THR A 252 43.48 70.02 34.28
CA THR A 252 44.40 69.33 33.38
C THR A 252 44.77 70.27 32.23
N ALA A 253 46.05 70.30 31.83
CA ALA A 253 46.48 71.10 30.70
C ALA A 253 45.72 70.69 29.42
N THR A 254 45.26 71.67 28.64
CA THR A 254 44.50 71.41 27.41
C THR A 254 45.30 70.52 26.46
N GLY A 255 44.78 69.33 26.16
CA GLY A 255 45.42 68.35 25.27
C GLY A 255 46.23 67.25 25.95
N ALA A 256 46.38 67.26 27.28
CA ALA A 256 46.97 66.15 28.02
C ALA A 256 45.93 65.03 28.22
N ILE A 257 46.30 63.79 27.86
CA ILE A 257 45.50 62.59 28.12
C ILE A 257 45.98 62.01 29.46
N PRO A 258 45.10 61.72 30.43
CA PRO A 258 45.51 61.12 31.70
C PRO A 258 46.14 59.74 31.50
N ASP A 259 47.23 59.45 32.20
CA ASP A 259 47.92 58.14 32.16
C ASP A 259 47.05 57.00 32.73
N GLN A 260 46.06 57.35 33.56
CA GLN A 260 45.06 56.43 34.10
C GLN A 260 43.67 57.06 34.03
N MET A 261 42.71 56.34 33.47
CA MET A 261 41.30 56.74 33.54
C MET A 261 40.75 56.26 34.87
N ALA A 262 40.24 57.18 35.69
CA ALA A 262 39.74 56.85 37.02
C ALA A 262 38.46 56.00 37.04
N PHE A 263 37.88 55.73 35.86
CA PHE A 263 36.80 54.77 35.66
C PHE A 263 37.39 53.44 35.15
N THR A 264 38.38 52.89 35.84
CA THR A 264 38.79 51.49 35.60
C THR A 264 37.79 50.57 36.29
N ARG A 265 37.13 49.75 35.46
CA ARG A 265 36.16 48.75 35.89
C ARG A 265 36.84 47.70 36.75
N SER A 266 36.19 47.33 37.86
CA SER A 266 36.50 46.12 38.63
C SER A 266 36.73 44.93 37.70
N GLY A 267 37.83 44.20 37.93
CA GLY A 267 38.22 43.04 37.13
C GLY A 267 37.07 42.03 37.03
N GLY A 268 36.71 41.64 35.81
CA GLY A 268 35.59 40.74 35.51
C GLY A 268 34.47 41.36 34.68
N VAL A 269 34.52 42.67 34.40
CA VAL A 269 33.54 43.35 33.53
C VAL A 269 34.18 43.67 32.17
N ASN A 270 33.70 43.01 31.11
CA ASN A 270 34.20 43.14 29.73
C ASN A 270 34.34 44.61 29.30
N SER A 271 35.49 44.97 28.69
CA SER A 271 35.73 46.29 28.12
C SER A 271 34.63 46.66 27.13
N PHE A 272 34.15 47.91 27.18
CA PHE A 272 33.15 48.45 26.27
C PHE A 272 33.69 48.47 24.82
N GLY A 273 33.68 47.32 24.17
CA GLY A 273 33.96 47.19 22.75
C GLY A 273 32.68 47.48 21.99
N ARG A 274 32.61 48.64 21.32
CA ARG A 274 31.67 48.89 20.22
C ARG A 274 32.05 48.07 18.97
N GLN A 275 32.42 46.80 19.15
CA GLN A 275 32.51 45.91 18.01
C GLN A 275 31.09 45.43 17.76
N LEU A 276 30.48 46.01 16.73
CA LEU A 276 29.20 45.58 16.21
C LEU A 276 29.37 44.08 15.85
N THR A 277 28.88 43.18 16.70
CA THR A 277 28.61 41.76 16.36
C THR A 277 27.48 41.65 15.31
N ALA A 278 27.20 42.72 14.57
CA ALA A 278 26.26 42.77 13.47
C ALA A 278 26.65 41.86 12.30
N PHE A 279 27.88 41.32 12.26
CA PHE A 279 28.26 40.31 11.28
C PHE A 279 27.74 38.90 11.64
N ASP A 280 27.44 38.62 12.92
CA ASP A 280 26.77 37.38 13.34
C ASP A 280 25.25 37.42 13.06
N VAL A 281 24.67 38.63 12.96
CA VAL A 281 23.25 38.83 12.64
C VAL A 281 22.92 38.52 11.18
N THR A 282 23.92 38.51 10.29
CA THR A 282 23.71 38.33 8.84
C THR A 282 23.96 36.92 8.31
N LEU A 283 24.50 35.99 9.12
CA LEU A 283 24.90 34.66 8.65
C LEU A 283 23.99 33.51 9.11
N ASP A 284 23.18 33.69 10.16
CA ASP A 284 22.10 32.73 10.53
C ASP A 284 20.90 32.80 9.56
N MET A 285 20.85 33.77 8.65
CA MET A 285 19.67 34.12 7.86
C MET A 285 19.45 33.27 6.59
N LEU A 286 20.32 32.29 6.22
CA LEU A 286 20.30 31.82 4.81
C LEU A 286 20.45 30.34 4.46
N LEU A 287 20.54 29.37 5.36
CA LEU A 287 20.54 27.97 4.90
C LEU A 287 19.82 27.03 5.87
N LYS A 288 18.52 26.87 5.65
CA LYS A 288 17.76 25.72 6.17
C LYS A 288 17.65 24.68 5.06
N ASP A 289 18.53 23.68 5.11
CA ASP A 289 18.54 22.57 4.15
C ASP A 289 17.24 21.75 4.24
N ASN A 290 16.53 21.64 3.12
CA ASN A 290 15.38 20.75 2.96
C ASN A 290 15.88 19.34 2.63
N LYS A 291 15.67 18.38 3.56
CA LYS A 291 16.04 16.97 3.37
C LYS A 291 14.79 16.11 3.29
N ALA A 292 14.58 15.44 2.17
CA ALA A 292 13.59 14.37 2.04
C ALA A 292 14.10 13.11 2.75
N ASN A 293 13.23 12.43 3.52
CA ASN A 293 13.60 11.19 4.19
C ASN A 293 12.71 10.04 3.67
N ILE A 294 13.32 8.92 3.29
CA ILE A 294 12.58 7.72 2.92
C ILE A 294 12.25 7.00 4.23
N LEU A 295 10.96 6.88 4.54
CA LEU A 295 10.54 6.24 5.78
C LEU A 295 10.69 4.72 5.70
N THR A 296 10.35 4.12 4.55
CA THR A 296 10.45 2.65 4.38
C THR A 296 10.40 2.21 2.91
N ASN A 297 11.12 1.13 2.60
CA ASN A 297 10.93 0.32 1.40
C ASN A 297 10.51 -1.10 1.78
N SER A 298 9.24 -1.44 1.56
CA SER A 298 8.68 -2.75 1.89
C SER A 298 8.45 -3.56 0.63
N GLN A 299 9.00 -4.77 0.56
CA GLN A 299 8.81 -5.71 -0.55
C GLN A 299 8.07 -6.95 -0.08
N ILE A 300 7.08 -7.39 -0.86
CA ILE A 300 6.29 -8.59 -0.57
C ILE A 300 6.02 -9.35 -1.86
N VAL A 301 6.06 -10.67 -1.82
CA VAL A 301 5.75 -11.55 -2.96
C VAL A 301 4.56 -12.40 -2.59
N THR A 302 3.60 -12.53 -3.50
CA THR A 302 2.44 -13.39 -3.33
C THR A 302 2.00 -14.02 -4.64
N VAL A 303 1.21 -15.09 -4.54
CA VAL A 303 0.56 -15.73 -5.67
C VAL A 303 -0.63 -14.89 -6.13
N ASN A 304 -0.95 -14.93 -7.42
CA ASN A 304 -2.12 -14.28 -7.98
C ASN A 304 -3.41 -14.64 -7.20
N GLY A 305 -4.20 -13.63 -6.85
CA GLY A 305 -5.46 -13.79 -6.11
C GLY A 305 -5.29 -14.09 -4.63
N HIS A 306 -4.07 -14.17 -4.10
CA HIS A 306 -3.81 -14.48 -2.69
C HIS A 306 -3.39 -13.23 -1.92
N GLU A 307 -4.02 -13.06 -0.76
CA GLU A 307 -3.69 -11.99 0.17
C GLU A 307 -2.33 -12.24 0.82
N ALA A 308 -1.51 -11.20 0.87
CA ALA A 308 -0.26 -11.22 1.60
C ALA A 308 -0.15 -9.99 2.48
N GLU A 309 0.45 -10.19 3.65
CA GLU A 309 0.58 -9.16 4.67
C GLU A 309 1.99 -9.18 5.26
N ILE A 310 2.58 -7.99 5.40
CA ILE A 310 3.83 -7.76 6.11
C ILE A 310 3.59 -6.75 7.23
N GLN A 311 3.98 -7.10 8.45
CA GLN A 311 3.85 -6.25 9.64
C GLN A 311 5.22 -6.09 10.30
N MET A 312 5.64 -4.85 10.48
CA MET A 312 6.82 -4.46 11.25
C MET A 312 6.34 -3.55 12.37
N VAL A 313 6.01 -4.16 13.52
CA VAL A 313 5.31 -3.49 14.62
C VAL A 313 6.00 -3.68 15.96
N ASP A 314 6.00 -2.62 16.76
CA ASP A 314 6.33 -2.62 18.17
C ASP A 314 5.04 -2.79 18.98
N VAL A 315 5.05 -3.68 19.96
CA VAL A 315 3.91 -3.95 20.84
C VAL A 315 4.14 -3.24 22.18
N ILE A 316 3.34 -2.21 22.45
CA ILE A 316 3.45 -1.39 23.66
C ILE A 316 2.42 -1.88 24.69
N PRO A 317 2.84 -2.43 25.83
CA PRO A 317 1.93 -2.75 26.92
C PRO A 317 1.55 -1.49 27.71
N TYR A 318 0.27 -1.34 28.07
CA TYR A 318 -0.20 -0.29 28.98
C TYR A 318 -1.24 -0.84 29.97
N LEU A 319 -1.31 -0.24 31.16
CA LEU A 319 -2.19 -0.69 32.23
C LEU A 319 -3.53 0.04 32.16
N ALA A 320 -4.60 -0.67 31.83
CA ALA A 320 -5.96 -0.15 31.93
C ALA A 320 -6.60 -0.62 33.24
N SER A 321 -7.17 0.32 34.01
CA SER A 321 -7.97 0.00 35.19
C SER A 321 -9.42 -0.18 34.77
N ASN A 322 -9.97 -1.39 34.95
CA ASN A 322 -11.42 -1.59 34.82
C ASN A 322 -12.07 -1.15 36.13
N GLY A 323 -12.69 0.03 36.11
CA GLY A 323 -13.27 0.67 37.30
C GLY A 323 -14.46 -0.12 37.86
N GLY A 324 -14.24 -0.78 39.00
CA GLY A 324 -15.28 -1.20 39.94
C GLY A 324 -14.86 -0.80 41.36
N PHE A 325 -15.72 -0.08 42.08
CA PHE A 325 -15.43 0.35 43.45
C PHE A 325 -15.15 -0.88 44.34
N GLY A 326 -13.91 -1.00 44.82
CA GLY A 326 -13.50 -2.03 45.79
C GLY A 326 -12.51 -3.08 45.29
N ASN A 327 -12.24 -3.18 43.98
CA ASN A 327 -11.15 -4.03 43.47
C ASN A 327 -10.60 -3.50 42.13
N SER A 328 -9.50 -2.73 42.17
CA SER A 328 -8.85 -2.19 40.98
C SER A 328 -8.02 -3.29 40.30
N ASN A 329 -8.67 -4.15 39.52
CA ASN A 329 -7.98 -5.05 38.62
C ASN A 329 -7.37 -4.23 37.48
N PHE A 330 -6.04 -4.19 37.42
CA PHE A 330 -5.30 -3.65 36.29
C PHE A 330 -5.19 -4.74 35.23
N GLN A 331 -5.66 -4.46 34.01
CA GLN A 331 -5.45 -5.31 32.85
C GLN A 331 -4.32 -4.72 32.01
N VAL A 332 -3.38 -5.58 31.59
CA VAL A 332 -2.35 -5.20 30.62
C VAL A 332 -2.99 -5.28 29.24
N LEU A 333 -3.24 -4.12 28.63
CA LEU A 333 -3.64 -4.01 27.23
C LEU A 333 -2.39 -3.77 26.37
N LYS A 334 -2.48 -4.09 25.08
CA LYS A 334 -1.36 -4.00 24.13
C LYS A 334 -1.80 -3.16 22.95
N GLU A 335 -1.05 -2.11 22.65
CA GLU A 335 -1.21 -1.30 21.44
C GLU A 335 -0.06 -1.61 20.49
N THR A 336 -0.35 -1.86 19.21
CA THR A 336 0.68 -2.13 18.19
C THR A 336 0.92 -0.88 17.36
N VAL A 337 2.17 -0.39 17.33
CA VAL A 337 2.58 0.71 16.45
C VAL A 337 3.64 0.24 15.47
N GLY A 338 3.63 0.76 14.24
CA GLY A 338 4.59 0.41 13.21
C GLY A 338 3.96 0.42 11.82
N ILE A 339 4.59 -0.31 10.90
CA ILE A 339 4.21 -0.36 9.49
C ILE A 339 3.49 -1.69 9.23
N LYS A 340 2.29 -1.63 8.68
CA LYS A 340 1.56 -2.80 8.17
C LYS A 340 1.24 -2.55 6.71
N LEU A 341 1.54 -3.52 5.86
CA LEU A 341 1.18 -3.48 4.46
C LEU A 341 0.46 -4.77 4.13
N LYS A 342 -0.78 -4.63 3.73
CA LYS A 342 -1.63 -5.73 3.30
C LYS A 342 -2.03 -5.52 1.85
N ILE A 343 -1.94 -6.59 1.07
CA ILE A 343 -2.12 -6.55 -0.38
C ILE A 343 -2.86 -7.77 -0.91
N LEU A 344 -3.73 -7.53 -1.88
CA LEU A 344 -4.38 -8.55 -2.69
C LEU A 344 -4.22 -8.20 -4.19
N PRO A 345 -3.30 -8.87 -4.91
CA PRO A 345 -3.06 -8.60 -6.32
C PRO A 345 -3.75 -9.62 -7.24
N TYR A 346 -4.19 -9.14 -8.40
CA TYR A 346 -4.75 -9.94 -9.49
C TYR A 346 -4.18 -9.50 -10.85
N VAL A 347 -3.65 -10.43 -11.64
CA VAL A 347 -3.22 -10.15 -13.02
C VAL A 347 -4.37 -10.42 -13.98
N ASN A 348 -4.70 -9.42 -14.78
CA ASN A 348 -5.70 -9.52 -15.83
C ASN A 348 -5.11 -10.14 -17.11
N THR A 349 -5.99 -10.58 -18.01
CA THR A 349 -5.60 -11.15 -19.31
C THR A 349 -4.82 -10.19 -20.22
N ASP A 350 -4.91 -8.87 -19.98
CA ASP A 350 -4.17 -7.85 -20.72
C ASP A 350 -2.80 -7.50 -20.09
N GLY A 351 -2.37 -8.23 -19.06
CA GLY A 351 -1.09 -8.05 -18.39
C GLY A 351 -1.03 -6.89 -17.39
N TYR A 352 -2.15 -6.21 -17.13
CA TYR A 352 -2.24 -5.23 -16.05
C TYR A 352 -2.50 -5.94 -14.72
N ILE A 353 -1.86 -5.42 -13.68
CA ILE A 353 -2.00 -5.90 -12.31
C ILE A 353 -2.98 -4.98 -11.59
N THR A 354 -4.11 -5.53 -11.16
CA THR A 354 -5.05 -4.87 -10.26
C THR A 354 -4.70 -5.27 -8.84
N THR A 355 -4.42 -4.31 -7.97
CA THR A 355 -4.02 -4.58 -6.59
C THR A 355 -4.86 -3.77 -5.62
N GLN A 356 -5.46 -4.44 -4.64
CA GLN A 356 -5.99 -3.78 -3.46
C GLN A 356 -4.87 -3.65 -2.43
N ILE A 357 -4.62 -2.43 -1.96
CA ILE A 357 -3.46 -2.11 -1.12
C ILE A 357 -3.95 -1.30 0.07
N THR A 358 -3.57 -1.77 1.26
CA THR A 358 -3.90 -1.15 2.53
C THR A 358 -2.63 -0.89 3.35
N PRO A 359 -1.85 0.17 3.02
CA PRO A 359 -0.75 0.62 3.84
C PRO A 359 -1.26 1.30 5.13
N GLU A 360 -0.68 0.92 6.25
CA GLU A 360 -0.86 1.51 7.57
C GLU A 360 0.50 1.87 8.15
N VAL A 361 0.64 3.10 8.62
CA VAL A 361 1.78 3.54 9.42
C VAL A 361 1.29 4.16 10.71
N SER A 362 1.82 3.65 11.81
CA SER A 362 1.54 4.14 13.14
C SER A 362 2.84 4.43 13.89
N SER A 363 2.82 5.49 14.70
CA SER A 363 3.96 5.93 15.51
C SER A 363 3.45 6.49 16.83
N ILE A 364 4.30 6.54 17.86
CA ILE A 364 3.97 7.18 19.14
C ILE A 364 4.14 8.69 18.96
N GLN A 365 3.09 9.47 19.27
CA GLN A 365 3.14 10.92 19.29
C GLN A 365 3.56 11.45 20.66
N SER A 366 2.98 10.93 21.75
CA SER A 366 3.34 11.32 23.13
C SER A 366 2.79 10.31 24.14
N TRP A 367 3.08 10.50 25.43
CA TRP A 367 2.50 9.76 26.54
C TRP A 367 1.54 10.65 27.32
N THR A 368 0.37 10.13 27.67
CA THR A 368 -0.56 10.82 28.57
C THR A 368 0.00 10.84 30.00
N ALA A 369 -0.49 11.74 30.86
CA ALA A 369 -0.05 11.83 32.26
C ALA A 369 -0.28 10.54 33.08
N GLN A 370 -1.16 9.66 32.59
CA GLN A 370 -1.50 8.36 33.16
C GLN A 370 -0.70 7.20 32.54
N GLY A 371 0.24 7.48 31.64
CA GLY A 371 1.11 6.49 31.00
C GLY A 371 0.50 5.78 29.78
N TYR A 372 -0.65 6.23 29.28
CA TYR A 372 -1.21 5.69 28.03
C TYR A 372 -0.47 6.24 26.80
N PRO A 373 -0.11 5.39 25.82
CA PRO A 373 0.50 5.85 24.58
C PRO A 373 -0.53 6.61 23.74
N TRP A 374 -0.21 7.84 23.34
CA TRP A 374 -0.93 8.55 22.29
C TRP A 374 -0.25 8.24 20.97
N THR A 375 -0.94 7.50 20.10
CA THR A 375 -0.44 7.07 18.80
C THR A 375 -1.00 7.93 17.66
N LYS A 376 -0.18 8.14 16.63
CA LYS A 376 -0.58 8.78 15.37
C LYS A 376 -0.63 7.68 14.30
N LYS A 377 -1.81 7.46 13.73
CA LYS A 377 -2.07 6.46 12.68
C LYS A 377 -2.36 7.14 11.34
N ARG A 378 -1.77 6.63 10.26
CA ARG A 378 -2.05 6.99 8.87
C ARG A 378 -2.37 5.70 8.11
N GLU A 379 -3.53 5.64 7.49
CA GLU A 379 -4.00 4.45 6.79
C GLU A 379 -4.69 4.88 5.48
N SER A 380 -4.49 4.11 4.42
CA SER A 380 -5.16 4.32 3.14
C SER A 380 -5.55 2.96 2.57
N THR A 381 -6.77 2.84 2.04
CA THR A 381 -7.24 1.63 1.36
C THR A 381 -7.65 2.00 -0.04
N THR A 382 -6.98 1.42 -1.03
CA THR A 382 -7.24 1.74 -2.44
C THR A 382 -7.14 0.49 -3.30
N THR A 383 -7.83 0.50 -4.44
CA THR A 383 -7.67 -0.50 -5.49
C THR A 383 -7.13 0.22 -6.71
N VAL A 384 -5.92 -0.13 -7.12
CA VAL A 384 -5.24 0.48 -8.26
C VAL A 384 -4.98 -0.55 -9.34
N ARG A 385 -4.97 -0.09 -10.59
CA ARG A 385 -4.62 -0.90 -11.74
C ARG A 385 -3.40 -0.30 -12.42
N VAL A 386 -2.35 -1.08 -12.55
CA VAL A 386 -1.04 -0.61 -12.99
C VAL A 386 -0.37 -1.66 -13.88
N LYS A 387 0.53 -1.23 -14.75
CA LYS A 387 1.29 -2.12 -15.63
C LYS A 387 2.40 -2.82 -14.85
N ASP A 388 2.80 -3.98 -15.34
CA ASP A 388 4.02 -4.70 -14.89
C ASP A 388 5.23 -3.76 -14.85
N GLY A 389 5.85 -3.62 -13.68
CA GLY A 389 7.04 -2.81 -13.43
C GLY A 389 6.82 -1.29 -13.35
N GLN A 390 5.59 -0.80 -13.47
CA GLN A 390 5.31 0.64 -13.42
C GLN A 390 5.02 1.11 -11.99
N THR A 391 5.67 2.19 -11.57
CA THR A 391 5.38 2.84 -10.28
C THR A 391 4.17 3.75 -10.39
N ILE A 392 3.25 3.65 -9.42
CA ILE A 392 2.11 4.55 -9.25
C ILE A 392 2.13 5.18 -7.85
N VAL A 393 1.72 6.45 -7.77
CA VAL A 393 1.46 7.13 -6.50
C VAL A 393 0.01 6.87 -6.10
N ILE A 394 -0.19 6.26 -4.94
CA ILE A 394 -1.50 5.83 -4.45
C ILE A 394 -2.14 6.91 -3.57
N ALA A 395 -1.33 7.55 -2.74
CA ALA A 395 -1.78 8.57 -1.81
C ALA A 395 -0.72 9.64 -1.60
N GLY A 396 -1.17 10.89 -1.48
CA GLY A 396 -0.39 12.05 -1.07
C GLY A 396 -1.14 12.77 0.04
N LEU A 397 -0.51 12.96 1.20
CA LEU A 397 -1.05 13.78 2.29
C LEU A 397 -0.09 14.94 2.54
N ILE A 398 -0.56 16.16 2.32
CA ILE A 398 0.18 17.38 2.59
C ILE A 398 -0.38 17.99 3.87
N THR A 399 0.48 18.18 4.87
CA THR A 399 0.14 18.96 6.07
C THR A 399 1.00 20.20 6.11
N THR A 400 0.39 21.35 6.35
CA THR A 400 1.09 22.63 6.54
C THR A 400 0.77 23.16 7.93
N GLU A 401 1.80 23.40 8.73
CA GLU A 401 1.73 24.02 10.04
C GLU A 401 2.49 25.35 9.95
N SER A 402 1.81 26.46 10.21
CA SER A 402 2.40 27.79 10.19
C SER A 402 2.35 28.35 11.60
N ILE A 403 3.51 28.59 12.19
CA ILE A 403 3.69 29.19 13.51
C ILE A 403 4.25 30.58 13.29
N ASN A 404 3.51 31.60 13.71
CA ASN A 404 3.95 32.99 13.65
C ASN A 404 4.22 33.49 15.08
N THR A 405 5.49 33.74 15.37
CA THR A 405 5.96 34.27 16.65
C THR A 405 6.36 35.73 16.48
N ASP A 406 5.59 36.63 17.07
CA ASP A 406 5.89 38.06 17.09
C ASP A 406 6.50 38.47 18.45
N THR A 407 7.78 38.82 18.46
CA THR A 407 8.45 39.45 19.61
C THR A 407 8.46 40.97 19.46
N LYS A 408 8.00 41.71 20.49
CA LYS A 408 7.80 43.17 20.44
C LYS A 408 8.43 43.86 21.63
N VAL A 409 9.17 44.95 21.40
CA VAL A 409 9.74 45.76 22.48
C VAL A 409 8.65 46.63 23.12
N PRO A 410 8.34 46.50 24.43
CA PRO A 410 7.30 47.28 25.10
C PRO A 410 7.43 48.79 24.83
N VAL A 411 6.29 49.46 24.63
CA VAL A 411 6.17 50.92 24.34
C VAL A 411 6.74 51.34 22.97
N LEU A 412 7.99 50.99 22.64
CA LEU A 412 8.68 51.43 21.41
C LEU A 412 8.05 50.88 20.13
N TRP A 413 7.40 49.70 20.20
CA TRP A 413 6.67 49.14 19.06
C TRP A 413 5.49 50.00 18.59
N ARG A 414 4.94 50.87 19.45
CA ARG A 414 3.75 51.71 19.17
C ARG A 414 4.07 53.01 18.43
N ILE A 415 5.34 53.36 18.25
CA ILE A 415 5.72 54.61 17.57
C ILE A 415 5.22 54.55 16.11
N PRO A 416 4.42 55.51 15.65
CA PRO A 416 3.99 55.57 14.25
C PRO A 416 5.19 55.55 13.31
N TRP A 417 5.08 54.81 12.20
CA TRP A 417 6.02 54.79 11.07
C TRP A 417 7.36 54.07 11.33
N VAL A 418 7.85 54.05 12.56
CA VAL A 418 9.16 53.45 12.93
C VAL A 418 9.00 52.20 13.80
N GLY A 419 8.00 52.20 14.70
CA GLY A 419 7.76 51.15 15.70
C GLY A 419 7.70 49.73 15.11
N LYS A 420 6.80 49.52 14.14
CA LYS A 420 6.54 48.22 13.51
C LYS A 420 7.66 47.73 12.57
N LYS A 421 8.62 48.58 12.19
CA LYS A 421 9.70 48.19 11.25
C LYS A 421 11.01 47.87 11.96
N TRP A 422 11.24 48.49 13.12
CA TRP A 422 12.51 48.40 13.84
C TRP A 422 12.39 47.74 15.23
N PHE A 423 11.21 47.75 15.86
CA PHE A 423 10.99 47.29 17.24
C PHE A 423 10.07 46.07 17.34
N THR A 424 9.92 45.33 16.24
CA THR A 424 9.24 44.04 16.17
C THR A 424 10.12 43.04 15.44
N HIS A 425 10.22 41.84 15.98
CA HIS A 425 10.81 40.67 15.34
C HIS A 425 9.68 39.68 15.07
N THR A 426 9.54 39.26 13.83
CA THR A 426 8.52 38.31 13.40
C THR A 426 9.25 37.09 12.88
N GLU A 427 9.08 35.96 13.56
CA GLU A 427 9.54 34.65 13.13
C GLU A 427 8.35 33.89 12.56
N MET A 428 8.38 33.61 11.26
CA MET A 428 7.39 32.78 10.58
C MET A 428 8.02 31.41 10.32
N GLN A 429 7.49 30.39 10.97
CA GLN A 429 7.91 29.01 10.82
C GLN A 429 6.82 28.22 10.10
N ASP A 430 7.07 27.91 8.83
CA ASP A 430 6.19 27.10 7.99
C ASP A 430 6.78 25.69 7.88
N LYS A 431 6.12 24.74 8.53
CA LYS A 431 6.44 23.31 8.46
C LYS A 431 5.45 22.63 7.53
N LYS A 432 5.94 22.21 6.36
CA LYS A 432 5.18 21.37 5.42
C LYS A 432 5.66 19.94 5.53
N THR A 433 4.75 19.00 5.55
CA THR A 433 5.06 17.56 5.59
C THR A 433 4.21 16.86 4.56
N ASP A 434 4.88 16.28 3.57
CA ASP A 434 4.25 15.55 2.48
C ASP A 434 4.54 14.07 2.65
N LEU A 435 3.49 13.26 2.85
CA LEU A 435 3.60 11.81 2.81
C LEU A 435 3.17 11.32 1.44
N ILE A 436 4.07 10.65 0.73
CA ILE A 436 3.82 10.03 -0.57
C ILE A 436 3.93 8.52 -0.42
N ILE A 437 2.89 7.81 -0.85
CA ILE A 437 2.84 6.36 -0.91
C ILE A 437 2.95 5.93 -2.37
N GLN A 438 4.05 5.26 -2.72
CA GLN A 438 4.30 4.74 -4.05
C GLN A 438 4.27 3.23 -4.05
N VAL A 439 3.76 2.64 -5.13
CA VAL A 439 3.73 1.19 -5.29
C VAL A 439 4.15 0.79 -6.69
N THR A 440 4.96 -0.25 -6.78
CA THR A 440 5.47 -0.83 -8.03
C THR A 440 5.27 -2.34 -7.99
N PRO A 441 4.24 -2.88 -8.68
CA PRO A 441 4.10 -4.33 -8.82
C PRO A 441 4.90 -4.84 -10.02
N SER A 442 5.40 -6.06 -9.91
CA SER A 442 6.17 -6.76 -10.94
C SER A 442 5.75 -8.24 -10.98
N ILE A 443 5.53 -8.79 -12.16
CA ILE A 443 5.29 -10.21 -12.37
C ILE A 443 6.64 -10.93 -12.29
N VAL A 444 6.75 -11.95 -11.43
CA VAL A 444 7.97 -12.75 -11.32
C VAL A 444 7.96 -13.82 -12.41
N LYS A 445 8.95 -13.78 -13.30
CA LYS A 445 8.98 -14.57 -14.54
C LYS A 445 9.84 -15.85 -14.46
N ASP A 446 10.55 -16.07 -13.36
CA ASP A 446 11.54 -17.15 -13.26
C ASP A 446 11.23 -18.15 -12.13
N ASN A 447 11.48 -19.44 -12.39
CA ASN A 447 11.23 -20.57 -11.47
C ASN A 447 12.17 -20.61 -10.25
N TYR A 448 13.01 -19.59 -10.08
CA TYR A 448 13.85 -19.32 -8.91
C TYR A 448 13.36 -18.02 -8.27
N SER A 449 12.16 -18.04 -7.68
CA SER A 449 11.50 -16.83 -7.18
C SER A 449 11.73 -16.61 -5.68
N GLY A 450 12.51 -15.58 -5.36
CA GLY A 450 12.64 -15.01 -4.04
C GLY A 450 12.85 -13.51 -4.15
N ILE A 451 12.82 -12.78 -3.04
CA ILE A 451 13.28 -11.39 -3.01
C ILE A 451 14.79 -11.45 -3.22
N ASP A 452 15.26 -10.92 -4.35
CA ASP A 452 16.70 -10.84 -4.59
C ASP A 452 17.37 -10.06 -3.46
N LYS A 453 18.43 -10.66 -2.92
CA LYS A 453 19.18 -10.06 -1.84
C LYS A 453 19.85 -8.78 -2.35
N GLN A 454 19.23 -7.65 -2.02
CA GLN A 454 19.72 -6.31 -2.30
C GLN A 454 21.13 -6.09 -1.74
N ASP A 455 21.88 -5.17 -2.33
CA ASP A 455 23.29 -4.92 -1.95
C ASP A 455 23.43 -4.49 -0.48
N TYR A 456 22.45 -3.78 0.07
CA TYR A 456 22.47 -3.42 1.49
C TYR A 456 22.36 -4.64 2.42
N HIS A 457 21.64 -5.70 2.03
CA HIS A 457 21.62 -6.95 2.79
C HIS A 457 22.97 -7.66 2.73
N LYS A 458 23.65 -7.63 1.56
CA LYS A 458 24.98 -8.23 1.40
C LYS A 458 26.01 -7.50 2.27
N ASN A 459 26.00 -6.17 2.20
CA ASN A 459 26.90 -5.32 2.99
C ASN A 459 26.66 -5.45 4.50
N ALA A 460 25.40 -5.62 4.94
CA ALA A 460 25.08 -5.82 6.35
C ALA A 460 25.59 -7.18 6.87
N GLU A 461 25.45 -8.24 6.07
CA GLU A 461 26.01 -9.55 6.41
C GLU A 461 27.54 -9.53 6.42
N GLU A 462 28.19 -8.94 5.41
CA GLU A 462 29.65 -8.81 5.38
C GLU A 462 30.19 -8.09 6.62
N LYS A 463 29.54 -6.99 7.03
CA LYS A 463 29.89 -6.30 8.29
C LYS A 463 29.68 -7.15 9.53
N ALA A 464 28.58 -7.90 9.60
CA ALA A 464 28.33 -8.80 10.74
C ALA A 464 29.39 -9.91 10.84
N PHE A 465 29.86 -10.44 9.69
CA PHE A 465 30.92 -11.45 9.64
C PHE A 465 32.32 -10.88 9.94
N GLU A 466 32.55 -9.59 9.66
CA GLU A 466 33.79 -8.88 10.03
C GLU A 466 33.85 -8.54 11.53
N GLU A 467 32.71 -8.34 12.21
CA GLU A 467 32.67 -8.09 13.66
C GLU A 467 32.77 -9.36 14.52
N GLU A 468 32.52 -10.55 13.96
CA GLU A 468 32.63 -11.85 14.65
C GLU A 468 34.02 -12.51 14.56
N ASN A 469 34.93 -12.00 13.71
CA ASN A 469 36.33 -12.45 13.59
C ASN A 469 37.32 -11.41 14.13
#